data_AF-A0A0C9UDR2-F1
#
_entry.id   AF-A0A0C9UDR2-F1
#
_cell.length_a   1.000
_cell.length_b   1.000
_cell.length_c   1.000
_cell.angle_alpha   90.00
_cell.angle_beta   90.00
_cell.angle_gamma   90.00
#
_symmetry.space_group_name_H-M   'P 1'
#
loop_
_entity.id
_entity.type
_entity.pdbx_description
1 polymer ?
#
loop_
_entity_poly.entity_id
_entity_poly.type
_entity_poly.pdbx_seq_one_letter_code
_entity_poly.pdbx_strand_id
1 'polypeptide(L)'
;MLTHHGGIETRYLIAGFTLELIKLALANMDDPSVTEPCAIIVSHTVTAVLCPGEDRPMDQKALKSVGPLLPIFNFFDALIRNLRTTYKAYNHIFHFLTDASQNARETFLAHPSSISLLVAALRSADIQTRTSALGGIMRLHYAVAYRGRVQWDPQVVVRNYTKRGHNTPDSAGGALVAYGMHRTDIVLMMTSTANFQKAMMKFAQDKDYYALGMTLFDLIGKTEFSIADGYFADENGKPIPTGLPFVSWLDALPHCAKAIREKGGSSKHDIANVIDLKYYILRSRYQEARELAEQALKTSPTVAFYYYAMTIASSSKEEALRWAKKGLKGKGLTMTPYVRFGLMFNAITNAGLLGIEYLLGAEMGQKQFEEAYTFLKVALEDAK
;
A
#
# COMPACT_ATOMS: atom_id res chain seq x y z
N MET A 1 -10.52 6.71 33.74
CA MET A 1 -9.54 7.81 33.72
C MET A 1 -8.10 7.29 33.62
N LEU A 2 -7.70 6.25 34.39
CA LEU A 2 -6.34 5.70 34.37
C LEU A 2 -5.91 5.06 33.03
N THR A 3 -6.80 4.37 32.32
CA THR A 3 -6.50 3.77 31.01
C THR A 3 -6.48 4.77 29.84
N HIS A 4 -7.17 5.90 29.99
CA HIS A 4 -7.15 6.99 29.00
C HIS A 4 -5.91 7.88 29.12
N HIS A 5 -5.52 8.24 30.35
CA HIS A 5 -4.42 9.19 30.60
C HIS A 5 -3.15 8.54 31.16
N GLY A 6 -3.18 7.25 31.49
CA GLY A 6 -2.00 6.51 31.88
C GLY A 6 -1.05 6.31 30.70
N GLY A 7 0.24 6.32 30.99
CA GLY A 7 1.28 6.00 30.02
C GLY A 7 1.16 4.57 29.49
N ILE A 8 1.85 4.30 28.37
CA ILE A 8 1.86 2.99 27.71
C ILE A 8 2.19 1.85 28.69
N GLU A 9 3.14 2.07 29.60
CA GLU A 9 3.58 1.09 30.60
C GLU A 9 2.44 0.67 31.52
N THR A 10 1.64 1.62 31.99
CA THR A 10 0.46 1.34 32.81
C THR A 10 -0.55 0.51 32.03
N ARG A 11 -0.77 0.82 30.75
CA ARG A 11 -1.69 0.06 29.90
C ARG A 11 -1.21 -1.37 29.68
N TYR A 12 0.09 -1.57 29.48
CA TYR A 12 0.69 -2.91 29.33
C TYR A 12 0.53 -3.75 30.59
N LEU A 13 0.78 -3.15 31.76
CA LEU A 13 0.56 -3.84 33.05
C LEU A 13 -0.91 -4.25 33.23
N ILE A 14 -1.85 -3.37 32.93
CA ILE A 14 -3.29 -3.67 33.05
C ILE A 14 -3.73 -4.71 32.00
N ALA A 15 -3.16 -4.69 30.80
CA ALA A 15 -3.46 -5.66 29.75
C ALA A 15 -3.18 -7.11 30.19
N GLY A 16 -2.27 -7.31 31.15
CA GLY A 16 -2.02 -8.61 31.78
C GLY A 16 -3.20 -9.19 32.58
N PHE A 17 -4.21 -8.38 32.93
CA PHE A 17 -5.42 -8.78 33.66
C PHE A 17 -6.64 -8.95 32.74
N THR A 18 -6.43 -9.00 31.42
CA THR A 18 -7.52 -9.02 30.43
C THR A 18 -8.49 -10.18 30.68
N LEU A 19 -7.99 -11.39 30.95
CA LEU A 19 -8.84 -12.57 31.12
C LEU A 19 -9.65 -12.50 32.43
N GLU A 20 -9.09 -11.92 33.49
CA GLU A 20 -9.76 -11.69 34.77
C GLU A 20 -10.88 -10.67 34.63
N LEU A 21 -10.65 -9.58 33.89
CA LEU A 21 -11.66 -8.56 33.60
C LEU A 21 -12.80 -9.13 32.76
N ILE A 22 -12.49 -9.97 31.76
CA ILE A 22 -13.50 -10.66 30.96
C ILE A 22 -14.33 -11.59 31.85
N LYS A 23 -13.71 -12.39 32.71
CA LYS A 23 -14.42 -13.27 33.65
C LYS A 23 -15.34 -12.49 34.58
N LEU A 24 -14.87 -11.37 35.14
CA LEU A 24 -15.67 -10.50 36.00
C LEU A 24 -16.89 -9.95 35.27
N ALA A 25 -16.72 -9.45 34.04
CA ALA A 25 -17.81 -8.92 33.24
C ALA A 25 -18.82 -10.01 32.85
N LEU A 26 -18.35 -11.19 32.41
CA LEU A 26 -19.22 -12.31 32.05
C LEU A 26 -20.05 -12.82 33.24
N ALA A 27 -19.49 -12.77 34.47
CA ALA A 27 -20.23 -13.12 35.68
C ALA A 27 -21.30 -12.08 36.08
N ASN A 28 -21.24 -10.86 35.51
CA ASN A 28 -22.11 -9.74 35.85
C ASN A 28 -22.75 -9.13 34.59
N MET A 29 -23.10 -9.94 33.59
CA MET A 29 -23.60 -9.47 32.28
C MET A 29 -24.86 -8.60 32.37
N ASP A 30 -25.64 -8.72 33.44
CA ASP A 30 -26.85 -7.91 33.67
C ASP A 30 -26.58 -6.57 34.37
N ASP A 31 -25.34 -6.31 34.80
CA ASP A 31 -24.94 -5.09 35.49
C ASP A 31 -24.04 -4.20 34.60
N PRO A 32 -24.60 -3.14 33.98
CA PRO A 32 -23.84 -2.17 33.20
C PRO A 32 -22.73 -1.48 33.99
N SER A 33 -22.87 -1.35 35.32
CA SER A 33 -21.87 -0.70 36.17
C SER A 33 -20.57 -1.49 36.29
N VAL A 34 -20.62 -2.80 36.01
CA VAL A 34 -19.45 -3.70 35.98
C VAL A 34 -18.98 -3.93 34.54
N THR A 35 -19.90 -4.25 33.64
CA THR A 35 -19.57 -4.66 32.26
C THR A 35 -19.00 -3.51 31.42
N GLU A 36 -19.55 -2.29 31.53
CA GLU A 36 -19.04 -1.14 30.76
C GLU A 36 -17.57 -0.83 31.12
N PRO A 37 -17.19 -0.63 32.41
CA PRO A 37 -15.79 -0.37 32.73
C PRO A 37 -14.84 -1.48 32.29
N CYS A 38 -15.24 -2.75 32.42
CA CYS A 38 -14.42 -3.87 31.96
C CYS A 38 -14.19 -3.82 30.45
N ALA A 39 -15.24 -3.59 29.66
CA ALA A 39 -15.14 -3.46 28.21
C ALA A 39 -14.20 -2.33 27.82
N ILE A 40 -14.35 -1.15 28.44
CA ILE A 40 -13.51 0.03 28.20
C ILE A 40 -12.04 -0.25 28.53
N ILE A 41 -11.78 -0.85 29.70
CA ILE A 41 -10.41 -1.16 30.13
C ILE A 41 -9.76 -2.14 29.16
N VAL A 42 -10.45 -3.24 28.82
CA VAL A 42 -9.94 -4.23 27.86
C VAL A 42 -9.69 -3.60 26.50
N SER A 43 -10.65 -2.84 25.96
CA SER A 43 -10.50 -2.14 24.67
C SER A 43 -9.25 -1.26 24.66
N HIS A 44 -9.06 -0.39 25.64
CA HIS A 44 -7.92 0.54 25.63
C HIS A 44 -6.58 -0.16 25.85
N THR A 45 -6.51 -1.09 26.80
CA THR A 45 -5.24 -1.69 27.21
C THR A 45 -4.74 -2.68 26.17
N VAL A 46 -5.63 -3.49 25.60
CA VAL A 46 -5.29 -4.44 24.55
C VAL A 46 -4.99 -3.70 23.24
N THR A 47 -5.76 -2.65 22.88
CA THR A 47 -5.39 -1.82 21.71
C THR A 47 -4.01 -1.20 21.88
N ALA A 48 -3.62 -0.75 23.08
CA ALA A 48 -2.28 -0.20 23.29
C ALA A 48 -1.17 -1.23 23.01
N VAL A 49 -1.40 -2.50 23.35
CA VAL A 49 -0.47 -3.60 23.10
C VAL A 49 -0.43 -3.98 21.62
N LEU A 50 -1.61 -4.07 20.98
CA LEU A 50 -1.71 -4.45 19.57
C LEU A 50 -1.28 -3.33 18.63
N CYS A 51 -1.48 -2.07 19.01
CA CYS A 51 -1.30 -0.89 18.16
C CYS A 51 -0.54 0.22 18.92
N PRO A 52 0.75 0.01 19.23
CA PRO A 52 1.54 0.95 20.06
C PRO A 52 1.90 2.28 19.38
N GLY A 53 1.46 2.50 18.13
CA GLY A 53 1.76 3.67 17.30
C GLY A 53 2.82 3.38 16.23
N GLU A 54 3.01 4.31 15.29
CA GLU A 54 3.91 4.14 14.13
C GLU A 54 5.40 4.06 14.53
N ASP A 55 5.79 4.75 15.60
CA ASP A 55 7.20 4.85 16.04
C ASP A 55 7.64 3.74 17.00
N ARG A 56 6.78 2.76 17.29
CA ARG A 56 7.05 1.75 18.33
C ARG A 56 6.80 0.34 17.82
N PRO A 57 7.80 -0.56 17.91
CA PRO A 57 7.55 -1.96 17.63
C PRO A 57 6.60 -2.55 18.69
N MET A 58 5.83 -3.57 18.28
CA MET A 58 4.97 -4.32 19.19
C MET A 58 5.80 -5.03 20.27
N ASP A 59 5.46 -4.79 21.53
CA ASP A 59 6.10 -5.44 22.67
C ASP A 59 5.60 -6.90 22.79
N GLN A 60 6.48 -7.85 22.47
CA GLN A 60 6.16 -9.28 22.51
C GLN A 60 5.88 -9.81 23.92
N LYS A 61 6.46 -9.19 24.96
CA LYS A 61 6.21 -9.56 26.35
C LYS A 61 4.82 -9.08 26.77
N ALA A 62 4.45 -7.85 26.41
CA ALA A 62 3.12 -7.32 26.66
C ALA A 62 2.03 -8.09 25.88
N LEU A 63 2.31 -8.48 24.63
CA LEU A 63 1.40 -9.32 23.85
C LEU A 63 1.17 -10.68 24.51
N LYS A 64 2.24 -11.33 25.00
CA LYS A 64 2.12 -12.61 25.72
C LYS A 64 1.31 -12.48 27.00
N SER A 65 1.38 -11.35 27.71
CA SER A 65 0.60 -11.15 28.93
C SER A 65 -0.89 -10.94 28.67
N VAL A 66 -1.28 -10.43 27.50
CA VAL A 66 -2.71 -10.36 27.10
C VAL A 66 -3.32 -11.75 26.97
N GLY A 67 -2.53 -12.72 26.51
CA GLY A 67 -2.97 -14.08 26.23
C GLY A 67 -3.65 -14.21 24.85
N PRO A 68 -4.39 -15.31 24.60
CA PRO A 68 -5.09 -15.53 23.34
C PRO A 68 -6.12 -14.42 23.07
N LEU A 69 -6.19 -13.94 21.82
CA LEU A 69 -7.11 -12.86 21.45
C LEU A 69 -8.56 -13.33 21.26
N LEU A 70 -8.80 -14.59 20.91
CA LEU A 70 -10.14 -15.11 20.63
C LEU A 70 -11.14 -14.94 21.79
N PRO A 71 -10.78 -15.20 23.07
CA PRO A 71 -11.63 -14.87 24.22
C PRO A 71 -12.09 -13.42 24.29
N ILE A 72 -11.25 -12.46 23.86
CA ILE A 72 -11.58 -11.03 23.84
C ILE A 72 -12.67 -10.75 22.80
N PHE A 73 -12.54 -11.36 21.63
CA PHE A 73 -13.53 -11.23 20.55
C PHE A 73 -14.87 -11.86 20.95
N ASN A 74 -14.85 -13.04 21.55
CA ASN A 74 -16.05 -13.70 22.07
C ASN A 74 -16.73 -12.87 23.17
N PHE A 75 -15.95 -12.27 24.07
CA PHE A 75 -16.46 -11.38 25.10
C PHE A 75 -17.16 -10.15 24.49
N PHE A 76 -16.54 -9.51 23.51
CA PHE A 76 -17.11 -8.37 22.82
C PHE A 76 -18.36 -8.73 22.00
N ASP A 77 -18.38 -9.89 21.33
CA ASP A 77 -19.58 -10.39 20.65
C ASP A 77 -20.74 -10.61 21.64
N ALA A 78 -20.46 -11.19 22.81
CA ALA A 78 -21.44 -11.38 23.87
C ALA A 78 -22.01 -10.05 24.38
N LEU A 79 -21.16 -9.03 24.56
CA LEU A 79 -21.62 -7.69 24.94
C LEU A 79 -22.44 -7.04 23.82
N ILE A 80 -22.01 -7.09 22.56
CA ILE A 80 -22.76 -6.50 21.44
C ILE A 80 -24.17 -7.11 21.31
N ARG A 81 -24.33 -8.40 21.60
CA ARG A 81 -25.62 -9.10 21.59
C ARG A 81 -26.50 -8.82 22.81
N ASN A 82 -25.93 -8.26 23.88
CA ASN A 82 -26.67 -7.97 25.10
C ASN A 82 -27.40 -6.61 24.97
N LEU A 83 -28.73 -6.64 25.10
CA LEU A 83 -29.59 -5.45 25.02
C LEU A 83 -29.33 -4.42 26.14
N ARG A 84 -28.65 -4.81 27.21
CA ARG A 84 -28.25 -3.93 28.33
C ARG A 84 -26.91 -3.23 28.09
N THR A 85 -26.18 -3.59 27.03
CA THR A 85 -24.90 -2.96 26.73
C THR A 85 -25.08 -1.48 26.43
N THR A 86 -24.32 -0.66 27.14
CA THR A 86 -24.41 0.79 26.97
C THR A 86 -23.82 1.22 25.63
N TYR A 87 -24.30 2.35 25.11
CA TYR A 87 -23.72 2.98 23.92
C TYR A 87 -22.21 3.20 24.07
N LYS A 88 -21.76 3.58 25.26
CA LYS A 88 -20.36 3.84 25.55
C LYS A 88 -19.53 2.56 25.46
N ALA A 89 -19.95 1.47 26.10
CA ALA A 89 -19.29 0.17 25.96
C ALA A 89 -19.24 -0.29 24.49
N TYR A 90 -20.37 -0.21 23.78
CA TYR A 90 -20.43 -0.53 22.35
C TYR A 90 -19.44 0.28 21.52
N ASN A 91 -19.34 1.59 21.76
CA ASN A 91 -18.42 2.46 21.03
C ASN A 91 -16.94 2.06 21.25
N HIS A 92 -16.55 1.79 22.49
CA HIS A 92 -15.18 1.32 22.80
C HIS A 92 -14.87 -0.06 22.22
N ILE A 93 -15.86 -0.95 22.17
CA ILE A 93 -15.72 -2.27 21.52
C ILE A 93 -15.54 -2.08 20.01
N PHE A 94 -16.35 -1.23 19.39
CA PHE A 94 -16.27 -0.95 17.97
C PHE A 94 -14.91 -0.36 17.58
N HIS A 95 -14.43 0.64 18.33
CA HIS A 95 -13.09 1.21 18.12
C HIS A 95 -11.97 0.17 18.29
N PHE A 96 -12.06 -0.69 19.31
CA PHE A 96 -11.11 -1.79 19.46
C PHE A 96 -11.07 -2.67 18.21
N LEU A 97 -12.22 -3.10 17.69
CA LEU A 97 -12.29 -3.96 16.51
C LEU A 97 -11.71 -3.24 15.27
N THR A 98 -11.99 -1.95 15.09
CA THR A 98 -11.44 -1.20 13.96
C THR A 98 -9.92 -1.07 14.04
N ASP A 99 -9.36 -0.89 15.25
CA ASP A 99 -7.94 -0.64 15.44
C ASP A 99 -7.11 -1.94 15.45
N ALA A 100 -7.62 -2.98 16.10
CA ALA A 100 -6.96 -4.28 16.21
C ALA A 100 -6.89 -5.04 14.86
N SER A 101 -7.73 -4.67 13.89
CA SER A 101 -7.87 -5.35 12.59
C SER A 101 -6.55 -5.65 11.86
N GLN A 102 -5.57 -4.75 11.92
CA GLN A 102 -4.26 -4.94 11.28
C GLN A 102 -3.44 -6.07 11.93
N ASN A 103 -3.42 -6.10 13.25
CA ASN A 103 -2.52 -6.95 14.04
C ASN A 103 -3.21 -8.21 14.59
N ALA A 104 -4.54 -8.29 14.51
CA ALA A 104 -5.35 -9.42 14.96
C ALA A 104 -6.03 -10.16 13.80
N ARG A 105 -5.46 -10.11 12.58
CA ARG A 105 -6.07 -10.66 11.36
C ARG A 105 -6.54 -12.12 11.50
N GLU A 106 -5.69 -12.99 12.04
CA GLU A 106 -6.02 -14.41 12.19
C GLU A 106 -7.23 -14.61 13.10
N THR A 107 -7.32 -13.84 14.19
CA THR A 107 -8.48 -13.84 15.09
C THR A 107 -9.74 -13.35 14.39
N PHE A 108 -9.64 -12.30 13.56
CA PHE A 108 -10.76 -11.83 12.74
C PHE A 108 -11.29 -12.91 11.79
N LEU A 109 -10.39 -13.67 11.15
CA LEU A 109 -10.79 -14.78 10.28
C LEU A 109 -11.42 -15.93 11.05
N ALA A 110 -10.94 -16.19 12.28
CA ALA A 110 -11.54 -17.17 13.18
C ALA A 110 -12.86 -16.69 13.80
N HIS A 111 -13.17 -15.40 13.72
CA HIS A 111 -14.36 -14.79 14.31
C HIS A 111 -15.14 -13.92 13.30
N PRO A 112 -15.87 -14.55 12.34
CA PRO A 112 -16.49 -13.84 11.21
C PRO A 112 -17.51 -12.76 11.60
N SER A 113 -18.15 -12.86 12.77
CA SER A 113 -19.14 -11.85 13.21
C SER A 113 -18.51 -10.47 13.43
N SER A 114 -17.22 -10.40 13.79
CA SER A 114 -16.51 -9.11 13.87
C SER A 114 -16.35 -8.47 12.50
N ILE A 115 -16.09 -9.27 11.46
CA ILE A 115 -16.04 -8.79 10.08
C ILE A 115 -17.44 -8.34 9.65
N SER A 116 -18.47 -9.14 9.93
CA SER A 116 -19.86 -8.79 9.61
C SER A 116 -20.31 -7.48 10.29
N LEU A 117 -19.89 -7.24 11.54
CA LEU A 117 -20.14 -5.98 12.24
C LEU A 117 -19.52 -4.79 11.52
N LEU A 118 -18.23 -4.88 11.15
CA LEU A 118 -17.56 -3.82 10.39
C LEU A 118 -18.26 -3.57 9.05
N VAL A 119 -18.65 -4.63 8.33
CA VAL A 119 -19.39 -4.51 7.07
C VAL A 119 -20.77 -3.87 7.28
N ALA A 120 -21.49 -4.24 8.34
CA ALA A 120 -22.78 -3.62 8.68
C ALA A 120 -22.62 -2.14 9.02
N ALA A 121 -21.55 -1.77 9.74
CA ALA A 121 -21.24 -0.40 10.12
C ALA A 121 -20.96 0.53 8.91
N LEU A 122 -20.62 -0.02 7.74
CA LEU A 122 -20.56 0.75 6.48
C LEU A 122 -21.92 1.35 6.06
N ARG A 123 -23.03 0.83 6.62
CA ARG A 123 -24.39 1.34 6.38
C ARG A 123 -24.87 2.33 7.44
N SER A 124 -24.03 2.67 8.43
CA SER A 124 -24.37 3.66 9.45
C SER A 124 -24.69 5.03 8.84
N ALA A 125 -25.65 5.75 9.42
CA ALA A 125 -25.88 7.15 9.07
C ALA A 125 -24.72 8.05 9.54
N ASP A 126 -24.01 7.63 10.58
CA ASP A 126 -22.84 8.32 11.10
C ASP A 126 -21.60 8.06 10.22
N ILE A 127 -21.02 9.13 9.69
CA ILE A 127 -19.86 9.07 8.80
C ILE A 127 -18.60 8.61 9.53
N GLN A 128 -18.44 8.91 10.82
CA GLN A 128 -17.28 8.47 11.60
C GLN A 128 -17.30 6.94 11.73
N THR A 129 -18.42 6.37 12.15
CA THR A 129 -18.66 4.92 12.21
C THR A 129 -18.36 4.24 10.87
N ARG A 130 -18.88 4.78 9.75
CA ARG A 130 -18.61 4.23 8.41
C ARG A 130 -17.11 4.25 8.08
N THR A 131 -16.44 5.35 8.41
CA THR A 131 -15.03 5.53 8.07
C THR A 131 -14.12 4.67 8.92
N SER A 132 -14.39 4.55 10.23
CA SER A 132 -13.67 3.64 11.11
C SER A 132 -13.85 2.18 10.69
N ALA A 133 -15.08 1.80 10.29
CA ALA A 133 -15.35 0.47 9.74
C ALA A 133 -14.57 0.19 8.45
N LEU A 134 -14.60 1.14 7.49
CA LEU A 134 -13.84 1.03 6.25
C LEU A 134 -12.34 0.91 6.52
N GLY A 135 -11.80 1.75 7.42
CA GLY A 135 -10.41 1.72 7.84
C GLY A 135 -10.02 0.37 8.47
N GLY A 136 -10.88 -0.19 9.33
CA GLY A 136 -10.68 -1.52 9.91
C GLY A 136 -10.66 -2.63 8.85
N ILE A 137 -11.58 -2.61 7.89
CA ILE A 137 -11.60 -3.59 6.78
C ILE A 137 -10.34 -3.46 5.91
N MET A 138 -9.92 -2.24 5.58
CA MET A 138 -8.70 -2.01 4.80
C MET A 138 -7.46 -2.53 5.53
N ARG A 139 -7.33 -2.22 6.83
CA ARG A 139 -6.22 -2.67 7.68
C ARG A 139 -6.16 -4.19 7.82
N LEU A 140 -7.30 -4.87 7.91
CA LEU A 140 -7.39 -6.33 7.95
C LEU A 140 -6.68 -7.00 6.76
N HIS A 141 -6.71 -6.36 5.59
CA HIS A 141 -6.11 -6.87 4.36
C HIS A 141 -4.72 -6.29 4.06
N TYR A 142 -4.29 -5.26 4.80
CA TYR A 142 -3.06 -4.51 4.52
C TYR A 142 -1.82 -5.41 4.51
N ALA A 143 -1.60 -6.23 5.55
CA ALA A 143 -0.42 -7.08 5.65
C ALA A 143 -0.32 -8.11 4.51
N VAL A 144 -1.45 -8.63 4.03
CA VAL A 144 -1.49 -9.59 2.90
C VAL A 144 -1.21 -8.87 1.59
N ALA A 145 -1.85 -7.72 1.38
CA ALA A 145 -1.67 -6.91 0.18
C ALA A 145 -0.22 -6.41 0.05
N TYR A 146 0.41 -6.04 1.17
CA TYR A 146 1.78 -5.54 1.19
C TYR A 146 2.81 -6.66 0.99
N ARG A 147 2.66 -7.82 1.65
CA ARG A 147 3.56 -8.97 1.48
C ARG A 147 3.55 -9.51 0.04
N GLY A 148 2.41 -9.41 -0.66
CA GLY A 148 2.29 -9.79 -2.07
C GLY A 148 3.10 -8.91 -3.03
N ARG A 149 3.54 -7.72 -2.62
CA ARG A 149 4.35 -6.82 -3.47
C ARG A 149 5.84 -7.21 -3.54
N VAL A 150 6.32 -8.05 -2.62
CA VAL A 150 7.77 -8.16 -2.36
C VAL A 150 8.49 -9.13 -3.30
N GLN A 151 7.80 -10.10 -3.92
CA GLN A 151 8.43 -10.99 -4.91
C GLN A 151 7.43 -11.35 -6.01
N TRP A 152 7.42 -10.53 -7.05
CA TRP A 152 6.78 -10.88 -8.30
C TRP A 152 7.70 -11.82 -9.09
N ASP A 153 7.30 -13.07 -9.28
CA ASP A 153 7.98 -13.99 -10.19
C ASP A 153 7.28 -13.97 -11.57
N PRO A 154 7.91 -13.37 -12.60
CA PRO A 154 7.36 -13.35 -13.95
C PRO A 154 6.98 -14.73 -14.47
N GLN A 155 7.77 -15.76 -14.13
CA GLN A 155 7.57 -17.12 -14.61
C GLN A 155 6.33 -17.74 -13.97
N VAL A 156 6.04 -17.44 -12.70
CA VAL A 156 4.81 -17.88 -12.04
C VAL A 156 3.59 -17.23 -12.68
N VAL A 157 3.64 -15.93 -12.99
CA VAL A 157 2.52 -15.24 -13.65
C VAL A 157 2.29 -15.77 -15.04
N VAL A 158 3.34 -15.89 -15.86
CA VAL A 158 3.25 -16.46 -17.22
C VAL A 158 2.70 -17.89 -17.14
N ARG A 159 3.21 -18.72 -16.22
CA ARG A 159 2.74 -20.10 -16.04
C ARG A 159 1.28 -20.14 -15.62
N ASN A 160 0.85 -19.30 -14.70
CA ASN A 160 -0.54 -19.28 -14.23
C ASN A 160 -1.49 -18.79 -15.31
N TYR A 161 -1.09 -17.74 -16.05
CA TYR A 161 -1.85 -17.21 -17.17
C TYR A 161 -1.98 -18.22 -18.32
N THR A 162 -0.91 -18.94 -18.64
CA THR A 162 -0.91 -19.96 -19.71
C THR A 162 -1.60 -21.26 -19.29
N LYS A 163 -1.38 -21.76 -18.07
CA LYS A 163 -1.95 -23.05 -17.61
C LYS A 163 -3.42 -22.98 -17.26
N ARG A 164 -3.91 -21.88 -16.68
CA ARG A 164 -5.30 -21.78 -16.24
C ARG A 164 -6.25 -21.29 -17.35
N GLY A 165 -5.73 -21.07 -18.56
CA GLY A 165 -6.44 -20.30 -19.57
C GLY A 165 -6.74 -18.89 -19.09
N HIS A 166 -7.39 -18.10 -19.92
CA HIS A 166 -7.97 -16.82 -19.49
C HIS A 166 -9.10 -17.08 -18.47
N ASN A 167 -8.77 -17.44 -17.22
CA ASN A 167 -9.70 -17.43 -16.08
C ASN A 167 -10.11 -16.00 -15.69
N THR A 168 -10.17 -15.11 -16.68
CA THR A 168 -10.89 -13.86 -16.61
C THR A 168 -12.35 -14.23 -16.43
N PRO A 169 -13.03 -13.77 -15.37
CA PRO A 169 -14.47 -13.95 -15.24
C PRO A 169 -15.17 -13.52 -16.53
N ASP A 170 -16.21 -14.24 -16.97
CA ASP A 170 -16.92 -13.93 -18.23
C ASP A 170 -17.37 -12.47 -18.30
N SER A 171 -17.75 -11.89 -17.15
CA SER A 171 -18.12 -10.49 -17.00
C SER A 171 -17.00 -9.50 -17.35
N ALA A 172 -15.74 -9.89 -17.18
CA ALA A 172 -14.56 -9.09 -17.54
C ALA A 172 -13.99 -9.45 -18.91
N GLY A 173 -14.21 -10.68 -19.40
CA GLY A 173 -13.68 -11.13 -20.69
C GLY A 173 -14.12 -10.25 -21.87
N GLY A 174 -15.41 -9.93 -21.96
CA GLY A 174 -15.95 -9.05 -23.00
C GLY A 174 -15.36 -7.63 -22.95
N ALA A 175 -15.19 -7.08 -21.75
CA ALA A 175 -14.60 -5.75 -21.57
C ALA A 175 -13.11 -5.70 -21.99
N LEU A 176 -12.33 -6.73 -21.64
CA LEU A 176 -10.92 -6.81 -22.04
C LEU A 176 -10.75 -6.98 -23.55
N VAL A 177 -11.62 -7.76 -24.20
CA VAL A 177 -11.63 -7.91 -25.66
C VAL A 177 -11.99 -6.59 -26.33
N ALA A 178 -13.04 -5.91 -25.87
CA ALA A 178 -13.46 -4.60 -26.39
C ALA A 178 -12.39 -3.51 -26.20
N TYR A 179 -11.69 -3.52 -25.05
CA TYR A 179 -10.56 -2.61 -24.78
C TYR A 179 -9.34 -2.91 -25.67
N GLY A 180 -9.16 -4.19 -26.01
CA GLY A 180 -8.03 -4.74 -26.75
C GLY A 180 -7.05 -5.44 -25.81
N MET A 181 -7.01 -6.78 -25.86
CA MET A 181 -6.19 -7.61 -24.96
C MET A 181 -4.71 -7.20 -24.91
N HIS A 182 -4.11 -6.79 -26.03
CA HIS A 182 -2.72 -6.37 -26.12
C HIS A 182 -2.40 -5.08 -25.35
N ARG A 183 -3.41 -4.30 -24.98
CA ARG A 183 -3.30 -3.07 -24.20
C ARG A 183 -3.47 -3.30 -22.71
N THR A 184 -3.84 -4.51 -22.30
CA THR A 184 -4.05 -4.84 -20.89
C THR A 184 -2.71 -4.93 -20.16
N ASP A 185 -2.68 -4.50 -18.90
CA ASP A 185 -1.45 -4.46 -18.10
C ASP A 185 -0.76 -5.82 -18.02
N ILE A 186 -1.52 -6.91 -17.93
CA ILE A 186 -0.94 -8.25 -17.86
C ILE A 186 -0.20 -8.62 -19.16
N VAL A 187 -0.74 -8.28 -20.32
CA VAL A 187 -0.10 -8.55 -21.61
C VAL A 187 1.09 -7.61 -21.84
N LEU A 188 0.94 -6.32 -21.51
CA LEU A 188 2.05 -5.35 -21.57
C LEU A 188 3.21 -5.77 -20.66
N MET A 189 2.90 -6.25 -19.46
CA MET A 189 3.88 -6.78 -18.52
C MET A 189 4.59 -8.01 -19.09
N MET A 190 3.85 -9.05 -19.52
CA MET A 190 4.47 -10.28 -20.05
C MET A 190 5.33 -10.02 -21.29
N THR A 191 4.85 -9.19 -22.21
CA THR A 191 5.60 -8.82 -23.42
C THR A 191 6.83 -7.98 -23.07
N SER A 192 6.71 -7.06 -22.11
CA SER A 192 7.86 -6.27 -21.63
C SER A 192 8.90 -7.14 -20.95
N THR A 193 8.51 -8.12 -20.14
CA THR A 193 9.42 -9.09 -19.53
C THR A 193 10.17 -9.90 -20.58
N ALA A 194 9.47 -10.44 -21.58
CA ALA A 194 10.10 -11.20 -22.66
C ALA A 194 11.10 -10.34 -23.45
N ASN A 195 10.74 -9.09 -23.75
CA ASN A 195 11.61 -8.14 -24.44
C ASN A 195 12.81 -7.73 -23.58
N PHE A 196 12.62 -7.52 -22.29
CA PHE A 196 13.68 -7.24 -21.33
C PHE A 196 14.69 -8.40 -21.26
N GLN A 197 14.21 -9.64 -21.11
CA GLN A 197 15.08 -10.82 -21.10
C GLN A 197 15.88 -10.95 -22.40
N LYS A 198 15.23 -10.77 -23.57
CA LYS A 198 15.92 -10.75 -24.87
C LYS A 198 17.01 -9.67 -24.93
N ALA A 199 16.72 -8.47 -24.44
CA ALA A 199 17.67 -7.36 -24.41
C ALA A 199 18.87 -7.68 -23.51
N MET A 200 18.64 -8.25 -22.32
CA MET A 200 19.71 -8.67 -21.41
C MET A 200 20.57 -9.78 -22.01
N MET A 201 19.99 -10.77 -22.68
CA MET A 201 20.74 -11.84 -23.35
C MET A 201 21.60 -11.31 -24.50
N LYS A 202 21.05 -10.40 -25.31
CA LYS A 202 21.81 -9.72 -26.37
C LYS A 202 22.97 -8.90 -25.79
N PHE A 203 22.69 -8.11 -24.75
CA PHE A 203 23.69 -7.32 -24.05
C PHE A 203 24.81 -8.19 -23.45
N ALA A 204 24.51 -9.38 -22.95
CA ALA A 204 25.53 -10.30 -22.45
C ALA A 204 26.58 -10.67 -23.51
N GLN A 205 26.19 -10.66 -24.79
CA GLN A 205 27.04 -10.98 -25.94
C GLN A 205 27.78 -9.75 -26.49
N ASP A 206 27.06 -8.65 -26.75
CA ASP A 206 27.62 -7.48 -27.44
C ASP A 206 28.15 -6.38 -26.51
N LYS A 207 27.78 -6.41 -25.23
CA LYS A 207 28.13 -5.43 -24.21
C LYS A 207 27.76 -3.98 -24.58
N ASP A 208 26.78 -3.77 -25.47
CA ASP A 208 26.36 -2.44 -25.90
C ASP A 208 25.37 -1.80 -24.92
N TYR A 209 25.91 -1.08 -23.92
CA TYR A 209 25.14 -0.33 -22.93
C TYR A 209 24.18 0.69 -23.54
N TYR A 210 24.51 1.25 -24.70
CA TYR A 210 23.67 2.26 -25.32
C TYR A 210 22.41 1.64 -25.92
N ALA A 211 22.59 0.56 -26.69
CA ALA A 211 21.48 -0.18 -27.28
C ALA A 211 20.57 -0.79 -26.19
N LEU A 212 21.18 -1.33 -25.13
CA LEU A 212 20.42 -1.80 -23.96
C LEU A 212 19.62 -0.64 -23.35
N GLY A 213 20.27 0.49 -23.03
CA GLY A 213 19.63 1.65 -22.42
C GLY A 213 18.44 2.20 -23.20
N MET A 214 18.57 2.33 -24.53
CA MET A 214 17.46 2.76 -25.38
C MET A 214 16.27 1.79 -25.32
N THR A 215 16.55 0.48 -25.27
CA THR A 215 15.52 -0.56 -25.11
C THR A 215 14.86 -0.48 -23.74
N LEU A 216 15.65 -0.32 -22.67
CA LEU A 216 15.13 -0.19 -21.31
C LEU A 216 14.24 1.06 -21.16
N PHE A 217 14.60 2.19 -21.77
CA PHE A 217 13.77 3.39 -21.76
C PHE A 217 12.38 3.15 -22.37
N ASP A 218 12.33 2.51 -23.54
CA ASP A 218 11.06 2.15 -24.19
C ASP A 218 10.21 1.22 -23.29
N LEU A 219 10.84 0.24 -22.64
CA LEU A 219 10.15 -0.67 -21.72
C LEU A 219 9.64 0.04 -20.47
N ILE A 220 10.43 0.94 -19.88
CA ILE A 220 10.04 1.77 -18.71
C ILE A 220 8.80 2.62 -19.04
N GLY A 221 8.67 3.08 -20.27
CA GLY A 221 7.49 3.81 -20.72
C GLY A 221 6.21 2.99 -20.81
N LYS A 222 6.28 1.65 -20.83
CA LYS A 222 5.15 0.75 -21.09
C LYS A 222 4.49 0.16 -19.86
N THR A 223 5.24 -0.09 -18.78
CA THR A 223 4.72 -0.77 -17.58
C THR A 223 5.59 -0.52 -16.35
N GLU A 224 5.00 -0.64 -15.15
CA GLU A 224 5.71 -0.53 -13.87
C GLU A 224 6.75 -1.64 -13.70
N PHE A 225 6.44 -2.84 -14.20
CA PHE A 225 7.24 -4.06 -14.03
C PHE A 225 8.20 -4.30 -15.21
N SER A 226 8.67 -3.22 -15.83
CA SER A 226 9.48 -3.28 -17.05
C SER A 226 10.88 -3.85 -16.84
N ILE A 227 11.40 -3.75 -15.61
CA ILE A 227 12.74 -4.21 -15.22
C ILE A 227 12.57 -5.21 -14.07
N ALA A 228 13.05 -6.44 -14.26
CA ALA A 228 13.05 -7.45 -13.20
C ALA A 228 14.35 -7.39 -12.39
N ASP A 229 14.27 -7.58 -11.08
CA ASP A 229 15.43 -7.80 -10.22
C ASP A 229 15.88 -9.25 -10.33
N GLY A 230 16.75 -9.51 -11.30
CA GLY A 230 17.27 -10.83 -11.61
C GLY A 230 18.76 -10.79 -11.91
N TYR A 231 19.31 -11.96 -12.23
CA TYR A 231 20.70 -12.14 -12.62
C TYR A 231 20.79 -13.31 -13.59
N PHE A 232 21.92 -13.40 -14.30
CA PHE A 232 22.20 -14.58 -15.11
C PHE A 232 22.49 -15.76 -14.17
N ALA A 233 21.76 -16.86 -14.33
CA ALA A 233 21.84 -18.01 -13.43
C ALA A 233 22.03 -19.33 -14.17
N ASP A 234 22.63 -20.31 -13.50
CA ASP A 234 22.73 -21.70 -13.96
C ASP A 234 21.40 -22.46 -13.77
N GLU A 235 21.40 -23.75 -14.09
CA GLU A 235 20.23 -24.62 -13.95
C GLU A 235 19.72 -24.75 -12.50
N ASN A 236 20.57 -24.48 -11.51
CA ASN A 236 20.24 -24.50 -10.08
C ASN A 236 19.82 -23.12 -9.55
N GLY A 237 19.72 -22.11 -10.42
CA GLY A 237 19.42 -20.74 -10.04
C GLY A 237 20.59 -20.01 -9.38
N LYS A 238 21.82 -20.51 -9.47
CA LYS A 238 23.00 -19.81 -8.92
C LYS A 238 23.54 -18.79 -9.92
N PRO A 239 23.93 -17.57 -9.47
CA PRO A 239 24.52 -16.58 -10.36
C PRO A 239 25.75 -17.12 -11.11
N ILE A 240 25.82 -16.89 -12.42
CA ILE A 240 26.99 -17.25 -13.24
C ILE A 240 27.88 -16.02 -13.51
N PRO A 241 29.22 -16.19 -13.56
CA PRO A 241 30.12 -15.11 -13.98
C PRO A 241 29.89 -14.74 -15.45
N THR A 242 29.61 -13.46 -15.72
CA THR A 242 29.31 -12.97 -17.09
C THR A 242 30.37 -12.01 -17.64
N GLY A 243 31.40 -11.70 -16.84
CA GLY A 243 32.38 -10.66 -17.12
C GLY A 243 31.79 -9.24 -17.12
N LEU A 244 30.55 -9.08 -16.66
CA LEU A 244 29.91 -7.76 -16.49
C LEU A 244 30.35 -7.13 -15.16
N PRO A 245 30.36 -5.79 -15.07
CA PRO A 245 30.71 -5.08 -13.83
C PRO A 245 29.61 -5.13 -12.77
N PHE A 246 28.58 -5.95 -12.97
CA PHE A 246 27.44 -6.10 -12.07
C PHE A 246 26.91 -7.55 -12.09
N VAL A 247 26.22 -7.90 -11.02
CA VAL A 247 25.54 -9.21 -10.87
C VAL A 247 24.04 -9.07 -11.11
N SER A 248 23.39 -8.10 -10.45
CA SER A 248 21.96 -7.83 -10.65
C SER A 248 21.74 -7.03 -11.93
N TRP A 249 20.72 -7.40 -12.68
CA TRP A 249 20.28 -6.69 -13.88
C TRP A 249 19.85 -5.24 -13.58
N LEU A 250 19.40 -4.93 -12.35
CA LEU A 250 19.08 -3.56 -11.95
C LEU A 250 20.29 -2.63 -12.01
N ASP A 251 21.47 -3.17 -11.69
CA ASP A 251 22.72 -2.39 -11.66
C ASP A 251 23.22 -2.05 -13.07
N ALA A 252 22.62 -2.62 -14.12
CA ALA A 252 22.87 -2.21 -15.50
C ALA A 252 22.35 -0.80 -15.82
N LEU A 253 21.31 -0.33 -15.13
CA LEU A 253 20.61 0.93 -15.46
C LEU A 253 21.54 2.15 -15.38
N PRO A 254 22.32 2.38 -14.30
CA PRO A 254 23.26 3.50 -14.24
C PRO A 254 24.32 3.47 -15.35
N HIS A 255 24.81 2.27 -15.72
CA HIS A 255 25.76 2.13 -16.83
C HIS A 255 25.13 2.48 -18.19
N CYS A 256 23.88 2.08 -18.40
CA CYS A 256 23.10 2.44 -19.59
C CYS A 256 22.88 3.96 -19.67
N ALA A 257 22.48 4.59 -18.56
CA ALA A 257 22.26 6.03 -18.49
C ALA A 257 23.56 6.81 -18.78
N LYS A 258 24.69 6.36 -18.22
CA LYS A 258 26.01 6.92 -18.52
C LYS A 258 26.35 6.83 -20.03
N ALA A 259 26.20 5.65 -20.62
CA ALA A 259 26.47 5.45 -22.04
C ALA A 259 25.58 6.32 -22.95
N ILE A 260 24.32 6.54 -22.56
CA ILE A 260 23.39 7.43 -23.28
C ILE A 260 23.86 8.89 -23.22
N ARG A 261 24.34 9.36 -22.07
CA ARG A 261 24.89 10.73 -21.94
C ARG A 261 26.14 10.91 -22.81
N GLU A 262 27.04 9.92 -22.80
CA GLU A 262 28.30 9.98 -23.54
C GLU A 262 28.09 9.95 -25.07
N LYS A 263 27.18 9.09 -25.58
CA LYS A 263 26.95 8.94 -27.03
C LYS A 263 25.82 9.81 -27.60
N GLY A 264 24.82 10.15 -26.77
CA GLY A 264 23.53 10.66 -27.23
C GLY A 264 23.41 12.18 -27.38
N GLY A 265 24.38 12.93 -26.87
CA GLY A 265 24.31 14.40 -26.80
C GLY A 265 23.19 14.90 -25.86
N SER A 266 23.05 16.23 -25.81
CA SER A 266 22.11 16.90 -24.88
C SER A 266 20.65 16.50 -25.09
N SER A 267 20.24 16.17 -26.31
CA SER A 267 18.86 15.78 -26.65
C SER A 267 18.43 14.44 -26.03
N LYS A 268 19.37 13.62 -25.53
CA LYS A 268 19.07 12.34 -24.88
C LYS A 268 19.28 12.35 -23.37
N HIS A 269 19.53 13.52 -22.77
CA HIS A 269 19.67 13.63 -21.32
C HIS A 269 18.41 13.19 -20.57
N ASP A 270 17.22 13.50 -21.10
CA ASP A 270 15.96 13.11 -20.47
C ASP A 270 15.77 11.58 -20.45
N ILE A 271 16.24 10.89 -21.48
CA ILE A 271 16.23 9.42 -21.55
C ILE A 271 17.10 8.83 -20.44
N ALA A 272 18.33 9.35 -20.30
CA ALA A 272 19.25 8.90 -19.25
C ALA A 272 18.69 9.18 -17.85
N ASN A 273 18.07 10.35 -17.64
CA ASN A 273 17.45 10.71 -16.36
C ASN A 273 16.27 9.79 -16.01
N VAL A 274 15.42 9.42 -16.97
CA VAL A 274 14.32 8.47 -16.73
C VAL A 274 14.87 7.09 -16.29
N ILE A 275 15.97 6.63 -16.90
CA ILE A 275 16.62 5.38 -16.52
C ILE A 275 17.18 5.46 -15.08
N ASP A 276 17.90 6.53 -14.74
CA ASP A 276 18.44 6.71 -13.39
C ASP A 276 17.32 6.85 -12.34
N LEU A 277 16.23 7.58 -12.65
CA LEU A 277 15.06 7.67 -11.77
C LEU A 277 14.44 6.30 -11.52
N LYS A 278 14.31 5.47 -12.57
CA LYS A 278 13.81 4.09 -12.41
C LYS A 278 14.72 3.28 -11.49
N TYR A 279 16.03 3.38 -11.67
CA TYR A 279 17.00 2.71 -10.79
C TYR A 279 16.84 3.15 -9.33
N TYR A 280 16.78 4.46 -9.06
CA TYR A 280 16.61 4.98 -7.70
C TYR A 280 15.29 4.52 -7.07
N ILE A 281 14.19 4.56 -7.80
CA ILE A 281 12.89 4.05 -7.33
C ILE A 281 12.97 2.56 -6.99
N LEU A 282 13.54 1.73 -7.86
CA LEU A 282 13.65 0.28 -7.65
C LEU A 282 14.58 -0.09 -6.48
N ARG A 283 15.58 0.76 -6.17
CA ARG A 283 16.46 0.61 -5.01
C ARG A 283 15.94 1.33 -3.76
N SER A 284 14.72 1.87 -3.78
CA SER A 284 14.13 2.67 -2.70
C SER A 284 15.00 3.86 -2.26
N ARG A 285 15.81 4.39 -3.18
CA ARG A 285 16.66 5.59 -3.03
C ARG A 285 15.85 6.84 -3.36
N TYR A 286 14.78 7.06 -2.59
CA TYR A 286 13.76 8.06 -2.90
C TYR A 286 14.31 9.49 -2.83
N GLN A 287 15.25 9.76 -1.93
CA GLN A 287 15.88 11.08 -1.83
C GLN A 287 16.64 11.44 -3.11
N GLU A 288 17.45 10.53 -3.64
CA GLU A 288 18.17 10.74 -4.89
C GLU A 288 17.24 10.81 -6.11
N ALA A 289 16.15 10.01 -6.11
CA ALA A 289 15.12 10.12 -7.13
C ALA A 289 14.47 11.51 -7.14
N ARG A 290 14.17 12.04 -5.95
CA ARG A 290 13.59 13.38 -5.77
C ARG A 290 14.53 14.46 -6.30
N GLU A 291 15.78 14.45 -5.85
CA GLU A 291 16.77 15.46 -6.24
C GLU A 291 16.98 15.50 -7.76
N LEU A 292 17.11 14.33 -8.39
CA LEU A 292 17.24 14.22 -9.85
C LEU A 292 15.98 14.73 -10.58
N ALA A 293 14.78 14.34 -10.13
CA ALA A 293 13.53 14.76 -10.76
C ALA A 293 13.29 16.27 -10.61
N GLU A 294 13.59 16.85 -9.43
CA GLU A 294 13.49 18.30 -9.21
C GLU A 294 14.43 19.09 -10.12
N GLN A 295 15.68 18.62 -10.28
CA GLN A 295 16.63 19.24 -11.19
C GLN A 295 16.17 19.13 -12.65
N ALA A 296 15.74 17.94 -13.07
CA ALA A 296 15.31 17.69 -14.44
C ALA A 296 14.03 18.46 -14.80
N LEU A 297 13.12 18.68 -13.85
CA LEU A 297 11.92 19.51 -14.05
C LEU A 297 12.23 21.00 -14.30
N LYS A 298 13.40 21.50 -13.84
CA LYS A 298 13.82 22.89 -14.10
C LYS A 298 14.19 23.09 -15.57
N THR A 299 14.78 22.07 -16.20
CA THR A 299 15.27 22.14 -17.58
C THR A 299 14.30 21.55 -18.60
N SER A 300 13.58 20.50 -18.21
CA SER A 300 12.70 19.71 -19.08
C SER A 300 11.33 19.45 -18.40
N PRO A 301 10.52 20.50 -18.16
CA PRO A 301 9.22 20.37 -17.50
C PRO A 301 8.17 19.61 -18.33
N THR A 302 8.48 19.25 -19.58
CA THR A 302 7.58 18.51 -20.47
C THR A 302 7.65 16.99 -20.29
N VAL A 303 8.59 16.46 -19.51
CA VAL A 303 8.73 15.01 -19.32
C VAL A 303 7.82 14.54 -18.17
N ALA A 304 6.73 13.86 -18.51
CA ALA A 304 5.73 13.43 -17.54
C ALA A 304 6.29 12.48 -16.46
N PHE A 305 7.29 11.67 -16.83
CA PHE A 305 7.90 10.69 -15.91
C PHE A 305 8.52 11.36 -14.68
N TYR A 306 8.99 12.62 -14.79
CA TYR A 306 9.54 13.33 -13.63
C TYR A 306 8.48 13.65 -12.59
N TYR A 307 7.28 14.05 -13.02
CA TYR A 307 6.15 14.22 -12.10
C TYR A 307 5.78 12.91 -11.41
N TYR A 308 5.78 11.80 -12.16
CA TYR A 308 5.50 10.48 -11.60
C TYR A 308 6.56 10.07 -10.57
N ALA A 309 7.85 10.25 -10.88
CA ALA A 309 8.92 10.01 -9.92
C ALA A 309 8.77 10.87 -8.66
N MET A 310 8.39 12.14 -8.80
CA MET A 310 8.09 13.01 -7.65
C MET A 310 6.94 12.48 -6.79
N THR A 311 5.88 11.89 -7.38
CA THR A 311 4.80 11.29 -6.58
C THR A 311 5.27 10.14 -5.70
N ILE A 312 6.18 9.31 -6.22
CA ILE A 312 6.74 8.16 -5.48
C ILE A 312 7.72 8.64 -4.40
N ALA A 313 8.54 9.64 -4.72
CA ALA A 313 9.57 10.17 -3.85
C ALA A 313 9.08 11.27 -2.89
N SER A 314 7.76 11.48 -2.80
CA SER A 314 7.16 12.48 -1.91
C SER A 314 7.23 12.02 -0.45
N SER A 315 7.48 12.96 0.47
CA SER A 315 7.54 12.68 1.91
C SER A 315 6.17 12.67 2.57
N SER A 316 5.14 13.21 1.90
CA SER A 316 3.76 13.25 2.39
C SER A 316 2.75 12.97 1.27
N LYS A 317 1.53 12.59 1.66
CA LYS A 317 0.43 12.31 0.72
C LYS A 317 -0.05 13.56 0.00
N GLU A 318 -0.02 14.72 0.68
CA GLU A 318 -0.38 16.02 0.11
C GLU A 318 0.62 16.43 -0.98
N GLU A 319 1.91 16.20 -0.73
CA GLU A 319 2.94 16.45 -1.71
C GLU A 319 2.78 15.52 -2.92
N ALA A 320 2.58 14.22 -2.69
CA ALA A 320 2.35 13.24 -3.75
C ALA A 320 1.14 13.61 -4.61
N LEU A 321 0.02 13.98 -3.97
CA LEU A 321 -1.20 14.45 -4.63
C LEU A 321 -0.93 15.70 -5.48
N ARG A 322 -0.17 16.67 -4.96
CA ARG A 322 0.16 17.91 -5.67
C ARG A 322 0.95 17.61 -6.94
N TRP A 323 1.99 16.77 -6.87
CA TRP A 323 2.78 16.38 -8.02
C TRP A 323 1.96 15.58 -9.03
N ALA A 324 1.11 14.67 -8.56
CA ALA A 324 0.21 13.88 -9.40
C ALA A 324 -0.71 14.81 -10.22
N LYS A 325 -1.37 15.76 -9.55
CA LYS A 325 -2.25 16.75 -10.18
C LYS A 325 -1.50 17.67 -11.13
N LYS A 326 -0.28 18.08 -10.79
CA LYS A 326 0.55 18.93 -11.65
C LYS A 326 0.92 18.18 -12.94
N GLY A 327 1.31 16.91 -12.84
CA GLY A 327 1.60 16.05 -13.99
C GLY A 327 0.36 15.78 -14.85
N LEU A 328 -0.83 15.61 -14.27
CA LEU A 328 -2.05 15.38 -15.04
C LEU A 328 -2.57 16.63 -15.77
N LYS A 329 -2.32 17.83 -15.23
CA LYS A 329 -2.75 19.11 -15.81
C LYS A 329 -1.75 19.71 -16.79
N GLY A 330 -0.51 19.19 -16.86
CA GLY A 330 0.53 19.73 -17.72
C GLY A 330 0.16 19.61 -19.20
N LYS A 331 0.29 20.71 -19.94
CA LYS A 331 0.08 20.75 -21.39
C LYS A 331 1.39 20.40 -22.11
N GLY A 332 1.29 19.66 -23.22
CA GLY A 332 2.45 19.29 -24.03
C GLY A 332 3.41 18.30 -23.37
N LEU A 333 2.95 17.58 -22.33
CA LEU A 333 3.77 16.57 -21.67
C LEU A 333 3.95 15.33 -22.56
N THR A 334 5.17 14.80 -22.59
CA THR A 334 5.46 13.47 -23.14
C THR A 334 4.93 12.42 -22.16
N MET A 335 3.66 12.08 -22.31
CA MET A 335 2.90 11.22 -21.41
C MET A 335 2.64 9.85 -22.05
N THR A 336 3.17 8.78 -21.46
CA THR A 336 2.77 7.42 -21.85
C THR A 336 1.50 7.00 -21.11
N PRO A 337 0.74 6.01 -21.62
CA PRO A 337 -0.43 5.48 -20.91
C PRO A 337 -0.10 5.01 -19.49
N TYR A 338 1.05 4.35 -19.32
CA TYR A 338 1.55 3.91 -18.02
C TYR A 338 1.79 5.07 -17.06
N VAL A 339 2.53 6.11 -17.48
CA VAL A 339 2.81 7.27 -16.61
C VAL A 339 1.53 8.01 -16.26
N ARG A 340 0.59 8.14 -17.21
CA ARG A 340 -0.72 8.74 -16.96
C ARG A 340 -1.49 7.96 -15.91
N PHE A 341 -1.57 6.63 -16.06
CA PHE A 341 -2.22 5.76 -15.10
C PHE A 341 -1.56 5.87 -13.72
N GLY A 342 -0.23 5.83 -13.65
CA GLY A 342 0.52 6.00 -12.40
C GLY A 342 0.21 7.32 -11.70
N LEU A 343 0.12 8.42 -12.45
CA LEU A 343 -0.27 9.73 -11.89
C LEU A 343 -1.73 9.74 -11.43
N MET A 344 -2.66 9.18 -12.20
CA MET A 344 -4.07 9.07 -11.80
C MET A 344 -4.23 8.23 -10.53
N PHE A 345 -3.60 7.06 -10.50
CA PHE A 345 -3.60 6.16 -9.34
C PHE A 345 -3.06 6.86 -8.10
N ASN A 346 -1.94 7.59 -8.21
CA ASN A 346 -1.39 8.36 -7.10
C ASN A 346 -2.31 9.51 -6.69
N ALA A 347 -2.96 10.20 -7.62
CA ALA A 347 -3.91 11.26 -7.28
C ALA A 347 -5.11 10.71 -6.49
N ILE A 348 -5.76 9.67 -7.01
CA ILE A 348 -6.92 9.03 -6.39
C ILE A 348 -6.55 8.46 -5.02
N THR A 349 -5.46 7.71 -4.95
CA THR A 349 -5.06 7.02 -3.71
C THR A 349 -4.67 8.02 -2.63
N ASN A 350 -3.83 9.00 -2.93
CA ASN A 350 -3.40 9.98 -1.92
C ASN A 350 -4.56 10.88 -1.48
N ALA A 351 -5.43 11.32 -2.40
CA ALA A 351 -6.63 12.06 -2.01
C ALA A 351 -7.60 11.21 -1.17
N GLY A 352 -7.82 9.95 -1.55
CA GLY A 352 -8.67 9.03 -0.78
C GLY A 352 -8.15 8.78 0.63
N LEU A 353 -6.84 8.50 0.75
CA LEU A 353 -6.19 8.29 2.05
C LEU A 353 -6.21 9.54 2.92
N LEU A 354 -5.91 10.72 2.37
CA LEU A 354 -6.04 11.99 3.10
C LEU A 354 -7.47 12.21 3.60
N GLY A 355 -8.46 11.96 2.75
CA GLY A 355 -9.87 12.08 3.14
C GLY A 355 -10.23 11.15 4.31
N ILE A 356 -9.76 9.90 4.29
CA ILE A 356 -9.96 8.94 5.39
C ILE A 356 -9.21 9.38 6.65
N GLU A 357 -7.94 9.79 6.53
CA GLU A 357 -7.13 10.22 7.67
C GLU A 357 -7.73 11.43 8.38
N TYR A 358 -8.19 12.43 7.61
CA TYR A 358 -8.84 13.60 8.19
C TYR A 358 -10.17 13.24 8.86
N LEU A 359 -10.96 12.30 8.34
CA LEU A 359 -12.18 11.83 9.00
C LEU A 359 -11.88 11.07 10.30
N LEU A 360 -10.82 10.27 10.33
CA LEU A 360 -10.42 9.52 11.52
C LEU A 360 -9.80 10.42 12.60
N GLY A 361 -9.10 11.49 12.20
CA GLY A 361 -8.48 12.47 13.10
C GLY A 361 -9.36 13.67 13.47
N ALA A 362 -10.54 13.82 12.88
CA ALA A 362 -11.44 14.93 13.16
C ALA A 362 -12.07 14.79 14.56
N GLU A 363 -11.43 15.39 15.56
CA GLU A 363 -12.06 15.66 16.86
C GLU A 363 -13.15 16.73 16.68
N MET A 364 -14.35 16.32 16.23
CA MET A 364 -15.58 17.12 16.16
C MET A 364 -15.47 18.54 15.55
N GLY A 365 -14.44 18.82 14.75
CA GLY A 365 -14.25 20.12 14.10
C GLY A 365 -14.87 20.14 12.70
N GLN A 366 -15.81 21.05 12.45
CA GLN A 366 -16.48 21.20 11.13
C GLN A 366 -15.46 21.37 9.97
N LYS A 367 -14.34 22.06 10.22
CA LYS A 367 -13.30 22.30 9.21
C LYS A 367 -12.61 21.02 8.71
N GLN A 368 -12.27 20.10 9.62
CA GLN A 368 -11.60 18.85 9.24
C GLN A 368 -12.53 17.96 8.42
N PHE A 369 -13.83 17.98 8.72
CA PHE A 369 -14.85 17.32 7.92
C PHE A 369 -14.96 17.89 6.50
N GLU A 370 -14.97 19.22 6.36
CA GLU A 370 -15.01 19.88 5.05
C GLU A 370 -13.77 19.58 4.21
N GLU A 371 -12.59 19.58 4.82
CA GLU A 371 -11.32 19.20 4.17
C GLU A 371 -11.33 17.73 3.75
N ALA A 372 -11.75 16.82 4.63
CA ALA A 372 -11.87 15.41 4.30
C ALA A 372 -12.84 15.15 3.15
N TYR A 373 -14.02 15.77 3.20
CA TYR A 373 -15.02 15.67 2.14
C TYR A 373 -14.47 16.17 0.80
N THR A 374 -13.72 17.27 0.83
CA THR A 374 -13.07 17.81 -0.36
C THR A 374 -12.08 16.81 -0.97
N PHE A 375 -11.23 16.19 -0.16
CA PHE A 375 -10.29 15.18 -0.63
C PHE A 375 -11.00 13.94 -1.21
N LEU A 376 -12.03 13.42 -0.52
CA LEU A 376 -12.80 12.28 -1.02
C LEU A 376 -13.53 12.59 -2.32
N LYS A 377 -14.09 13.80 -2.46
CA LYS A 377 -14.72 14.24 -3.70
C LYS A 377 -13.71 14.35 -4.84
N VAL A 378 -12.52 14.87 -4.58
CA VAL A 378 -11.42 14.91 -5.56
C VAL A 378 -11.04 13.49 -6.01
N ALA A 379 -10.90 12.55 -5.07
CA ALA A 379 -10.59 11.16 -5.38
C ALA A 379 -11.69 10.51 -6.26
N LEU A 380 -12.96 10.76 -5.92
CA LEU A 380 -14.11 10.25 -6.68
C LEU A 380 -14.17 10.82 -8.10
N GLU A 381 -13.96 12.14 -8.27
CA GLU A 381 -13.97 12.75 -9.60
C GLU A 381 -12.79 12.29 -10.47
N ASP A 382 -11.62 12.03 -9.88
CA ASP A 382 -10.47 11.48 -10.64
C ASP A 382 -10.63 10.00 -11.01
N ALA A 383 -11.47 9.27 -10.28
CA ALA A 383 -11.70 7.84 -10.49
C ALA A 383 -12.75 7.54 -11.59
N LYS A 384 -13.52 8.54 -12.02
CA LYS A 384 -14.42 8.46 -13.17
C LYS A 384 -13.65 8.62 -14.48
#